data_AF-A0A6B2SBW2-F1
#
_entry.id   AF-A0A6B2SBW2-F1
#
_cell.length_a   1.000
_cell.length_b   1.000
_cell.length_c   1.000
_cell.angle_alpha   90.00
_cell.angle_beta   90.00
_cell.angle_gamma   90.00
#
_symmetry.space_group_name_H-M   'P 1'
#
loop_
_entity.id
_entity.type
_entity.pdbx_description
1 polymer ?
#
loop_
_entity_poly.entity_id
_entity_poly.type
_entity_poly.pdbx_seq_one_letter_code
_entity_poly.pdbx_strand_id
1 'polypeptide(L)'
;MPDPAAPPTAPVQLSALLGRRDLGLRQVAGPPAGEGGGAAVHWVHTSEMADPYPYLLGGELLLTAGVQLADDPDRYAARIVAAGGAALGFGLAPVYDTVP
;
A
#
# COMPACT_ATOMS: atom_id res chain seq x y z
N MET A 1 -9.28 -10.50 -27.33
CA MET A 1 -10.19 -10.86 -26.23
C MET A 1 -9.47 -10.50 -24.94
N PRO A 2 -9.97 -9.56 -24.12
CA PRO A 2 -9.39 -9.33 -22.80
C PRO A 2 -9.50 -10.61 -21.96
N ASP A 3 -8.53 -10.84 -21.08
CA ASP A 3 -8.52 -11.98 -20.16
C ASP A 3 -9.76 -11.91 -19.25
N PRO A 4 -10.63 -12.95 -19.21
CA PRO A 4 -11.82 -12.97 -18.37
C PRO A 4 -11.52 -12.89 -16.86
N ALA A 5 -10.26 -13.09 -16.45
CA ALA A 5 -9.83 -12.93 -15.06
C ALA A 5 -9.35 -11.51 -14.70
N ALA A 6 -9.20 -10.61 -15.68
CA ALA A 6 -8.76 -9.26 -15.40
C ALA A 6 -9.87 -8.50 -14.65
N PRO A 7 -9.56 -7.82 -13.53
CA PRO A 7 -10.54 -7.05 -12.79
C PRO A 7 -11.20 -6.01 -13.70
N PRO A 8 -12.51 -5.76 -13.55
CA PRO A 8 -13.29 -4.93 -14.48
C PRO A 8 -12.85 -3.45 -14.51
N THR A 9 -12.03 -3.04 -13.55
CA THR A 9 -11.43 -1.70 -13.48
C THR A 9 -9.93 -1.79 -13.73
N ALA A 10 -9.43 -0.94 -14.63
CA ALA A 10 -8.01 -0.83 -14.88
C ALA A 10 -7.29 -0.39 -13.59
N PRO A 11 -6.10 -0.93 -13.30
CA PRO A 11 -5.34 -0.54 -12.11
C PRO A 11 -4.90 0.92 -12.20
N VAL A 12 -4.77 1.55 -11.03
CA VAL A 12 -4.29 2.92 -10.91
C VAL A 12 -2.80 2.88 -10.58
N GLN A 13 -1.99 3.64 -11.31
CA GLN A 13 -0.57 3.76 -10.99
C GLN A 13 -0.38 4.47 -9.65
N LEU A 14 0.51 3.99 -8.79
CA LEU A 14 0.84 4.63 -7.52
C LEU A 14 1.26 6.10 -7.70
N SER A 15 1.98 6.40 -8.80
CA SER A 15 2.37 7.77 -9.16
C SER A 15 1.15 8.67 -9.41
N ALA A 16 0.05 8.15 -9.95
CA ALA A 16 -1.18 8.91 -10.15
C ALA A 16 -1.85 9.27 -8.81
N LEU A 17 -1.80 8.35 -7.83
CA LEU A 17 -2.28 8.63 -6.46
C LEU A 17 -1.39 9.68 -5.78
N LEU A 18 -0.06 9.54 -5.87
CA LEU A 18 0.89 10.52 -5.32
C LEU A 18 0.81 11.90 -6.00
N GLY A 19 0.40 11.95 -7.27
CA GLY A 19 0.15 13.19 -8.00
C GLY A 19 -1.09 13.95 -7.52
N ARG A 20 -2.04 13.27 -6.86
CA ARG A 20 -3.24 13.90 -6.30
C ARG A 20 -2.96 14.53 -4.93
N ARG A 21 -2.61 15.82 -4.98
CA ARG A 21 -2.27 16.62 -3.79
C ARG A 21 -3.36 16.65 -2.73
N ASP A 22 -4.62 16.54 -3.13
CA ASP A 22 -5.77 16.56 -2.22
C ASP A 22 -5.89 15.31 -1.36
N LEU A 23 -5.20 14.22 -1.72
CA LEU A 23 -5.10 13.01 -0.89
C LEU A 23 -4.07 13.13 0.24
N GLY A 24 -3.23 14.18 0.25
CA GLY A 24 -2.21 14.37 1.29
C GLY A 24 -1.13 13.29 1.32
N LEU A 25 -0.97 12.49 0.26
CA LEU A 25 -0.02 11.40 0.20
C LEU A 25 1.40 11.91 -0.07
N ARG A 26 2.38 11.29 0.60
CA ARG A 26 3.79 11.54 0.38
C ARG A 26 4.55 10.23 0.40
N GLN A 27 5.36 9.99 -0.61
CA GLN A 27 6.28 8.86 -0.60
C GLN A 27 7.39 9.11 0.42
N VAL A 28 7.59 8.15 1.32
CA VAL A 28 8.63 8.21 2.37
C VAL A 28 9.81 7.30 2.04
N ALA A 29 9.54 6.16 1.41
CA ALA A 29 10.53 5.14 1.12
C ALA A 29 10.24 4.42 -0.21
N GLY A 30 11.18 3.56 -0.61
CA GLY A 30 11.12 2.77 -1.84
C GLY A 30 11.56 3.55 -3.09
N PRO A 31 11.63 2.88 -4.25
CA PRO A 31 11.98 3.50 -5.52
C PRO A 31 11.00 4.62 -5.92
N PRO A 32 11.43 5.69 -6.60
CA PRO A 32 10.55 6.77 -7.02
C PRO A 32 9.34 6.26 -7.82
N ALA A 33 8.14 6.67 -7.39
CA ALA A 33 6.92 6.28 -8.08
C ALA A 33 6.88 6.88 -9.50
N GLY A 34 7.01 6.03 -10.52
CA GLY A 34 7.00 6.41 -11.93
C GLY A 34 8.19 5.88 -12.73
N GLU A 35 9.24 5.39 -12.07
CA GLU A 35 10.34 4.69 -12.72
C GLU A 35 10.10 3.17 -12.75
N GLY A 36 10.67 2.47 -13.74
CA GLY A 36 10.67 1.00 -13.78
C GLY A 36 9.32 0.30 -13.97
N GLY A 37 8.30 1.01 -14.46
CA GLY A 37 6.96 0.44 -14.73
C GLY A 37 5.90 0.77 -13.67
N GLY A 38 6.29 1.36 -12.52
CA GLY A 38 5.38 1.82 -11.47
C GLY A 38 4.62 0.70 -10.75
N ALA A 39 4.28 0.92 -9.47
CA ALA A 39 3.42 0.00 -8.74
C ALA A 39 1.96 0.18 -9.20
N ALA A 40 1.40 -0.83 -9.86
CA ALA A 40 -0.01 -0.87 -10.22
C ALA A 40 -0.86 -1.22 -9.00
N VAL A 41 -1.72 -0.29 -8.59
CA VAL A 41 -2.65 -0.46 -7.47
C VAL A 41 -3.97 -1.00 -8.01
N HIS A 42 -4.31 -2.21 -7.62
CA HIS A 42 -5.55 -2.89 -8.00
C HIS A 42 -6.66 -2.60 -7.00
N TRP A 43 -6.33 -2.48 -5.72
CA TRP A 43 -7.29 -2.19 -4.65
C TRP A 43 -6.61 -1.52 -3.46
N VAL A 44 -7.43 -0.91 -2.59
CA VAL A 44 -6.98 -0.21 -1.39
C VAL A 44 -7.72 -0.76 -0.19
N HIS A 45 -7.01 -1.10 0.88
CA HIS A 45 -7.60 -1.60 2.12
C HIS A 45 -7.04 -0.87 3.34
N THR A 46 -7.93 -0.47 4.24
CA THR A 46 -7.54 -0.10 5.60
C THR A 46 -7.47 -1.35 6.47
N SER A 47 -6.36 -1.55 7.20
CA SER A 47 -6.19 -2.69 8.09
C SER A 47 -5.31 -2.34 9.29
N GLU A 48 -5.77 -2.77 10.46
CA GLU A 48 -4.99 -2.75 11.71
C GLU A 48 -4.67 -4.17 12.21
N MET A 49 -4.81 -5.18 11.34
CA MET A 49 -4.42 -6.54 11.70
C MET A 49 -2.91 -6.61 11.89
N ALA A 50 -2.46 -7.30 12.94
CA ALA A 50 -1.03 -7.57 13.15
C ALA A 50 -0.39 -8.35 12.00
N ASP A 51 -1.19 -9.13 11.27
CA ASP A 51 -0.73 -9.91 10.12
C ASP A 51 -1.80 -9.97 9.01
N PRO A 52 -1.77 -9.05 8.02
CA PRO A 52 -2.77 -9.01 6.96
C PRO A 52 -2.51 -10.04 5.83
N TYR A 53 -1.31 -10.64 5.77
CA TYR A 53 -0.88 -11.49 4.65
C TYR A 53 -1.88 -12.57 4.20
N PRO A 54 -2.58 -13.31 5.10
CA PRO A 54 -3.48 -14.38 4.66
C PRO A 54 -4.64 -13.92 3.77
N TYR A 55 -4.91 -12.61 3.75
CA TYR A 55 -6.03 -12.00 3.03
C TYR A 55 -5.60 -11.21 1.79
N LEU A 56 -4.29 -11.07 1.57
CA LEU A 56 -3.75 -10.33 0.44
C LEU A 56 -3.66 -11.22 -0.79
N LEU A 57 -4.04 -10.67 -1.93
CA LEU A 57 -4.08 -11.30 -3.25
C LEU A 57 -3.06 -10.69 -4.23
N GLY A 58 -2.41 -9.58 -3.84
CA GLY A 58 -1.40 -8.88 -4.61
C GLY A 58 -1.93 -7.60 -5.26
N GLY A 59 -1.06 -6.60 -5.39
CA GLY A 59 -1.40 -5.32 -6.00
C GLY A 59 -2.16 -4.35 -5.09
N GLU A 60 -2.30 -4.66 -3.80
CA GLU A 60 -2.99 -3.80 -2.85
C GLU A 60 -2.11 -2.65 -2.35
N LEU A 61 -2.73 -1.48 -2.18
CA LEU A 61 -2.24 -0.44 -1.29
C LEU A 61 -2.90 -0.64 0.08
N LEU A 62 -2.13 -1.09 1.06
CA LEU A 62 -2.59 -1.19 2.44
C LEU A 62 -2.44 0.16 3.16
N LEU A 63 -3.46 0.56 3.92
CA LEU A 63 -3.46 1.75 4.75
C LEU A 63 -3.60 1.34 6.22
N THR A 64 -2.73 1.86 7.08
CA THR A 64 -2.74 1.56 8.52
C THR A 64 -2.44 2.82 9.33
N ALA A 65 -3.03 2.91 10.54
CA ALA A 65 -2.65 3.87 11.57
C ALA A 65 -1.48 3.37 12.44
N GLY A 66 -0.95 2.17 12.17
CA GLY A 66 0.24 1.63 12.82
C GLY A 66 0.00 0.95 14.16
N VAL A 67 -1.24 0.65 14.55
CA VAL A 67 -1.58 0.13 15.89
C VAL A 67 -0.82 -1.16 16.23
N GLN A 68 -0.53 -1.99 15.23
CA GLN A 68 0.20 -3.25 15.40
C GLN A 68 1.59 -3.23 14.74
N LEU A 69 2.01 -2.08 14.21
CA LEU A 69 3.31 -1.94 13.53
C LEU A 69 4.48 -1.85 14.53
N ALA A 70 4.21 -1.37 15.75
CA ALA A 70 5.23 -1.08 16.76
C ALA A 70 5.99 -2.32 17.28
N ASP A 71 5.41 -3.51 17.19
CA ASP A 71 5.99 -4.73 17.76
C ASP A 71 7.11 -5.31 16.87
N ASP A 72 6.93 -5.32 15.55
CA ASP A 72 7.90 -5.86 14.57
C ASP A 72 7.63 -5.28 13.15
N PRO A 73 8.05 -4.04 12.87
CA PRO A 73 7.75 -3.35 11.61
C PRO A 73 8.40 -4.02 10.40
N ASP A 74 9.58 -4.62 10.57
CA ASP A 74 10.31 -5.30 9.49
C ASP A 74 9.56 -6.54 9.04
N ARG A 75 9.09 -7.37 9.98
CA ARG A 75 8.27 -8.52 9.66
C ARG A 75 6.95 -8.11 9.01
N TYR A 76 6.32 -7.06 9.52
CA TYR A 76 5.07 -6.56 8.96
C TYR A 76 5.25 -6.15 7.49
N ALA A 77 6.26 -5.33 7.19
CA ALA A 77 6.57 -4.92 5.82
C ALA A 77 6.94 -6.13 4.93
N ALA A 78 7.75 -7.06 5.44
CA ALA A 78 8.13 -8.27 4.70
C ALA A 78 6.93 -9.15 4.34
N ARG A 79 5.92 -9.26 5.22
CA ARG A 79 4.67 -9.99 4.96
C ARG A 79 3.89 -9.35 3.81
N ILE A 80 3.79 -8.02 3.76
CA ILE A 80 3.11 -7.32 2.66
C ILE A 80 3.84 -7.54 1.34
N VAL A 81 5.16 -7.42 1.34
CA VAL A 81 5.99 -7.66 0.14
C VAL A 81 5.83 -9.11 -0.33
N ALA A 82 5.85 -10.09 0.59
CA ALA A 82 5.69 -11.49 0.26
C ALA A 82 4.32 -11.82 -0.37
N ALA A 83 3.28 -11.06 -0.03
CA ALA A 83 1.96 -11.17 -0.65
C ALA A 83 1.83 -10.41 -1.98
N GLY A 84 2.86 -9.68 -2.41
CA GLY A 84 2.83 -8.86 -3.63
C GLY A 84 2.08 -7.54 -3.47
N GLY A 85 1.96 -7.02 -2.25
CA GLY A 85 1.36 -5.70 -2.02
C GLY A 85 2.08 -4.60 -2.81
N ALA A 86 1.31 -3.70 -3.40
CA ALA A 86 1.84 -2.60 -4.23
C ALA A 86 2.46 -1.49 -3.38
N ALA A 87 1.89 -1.19 -2.22
CA ALA A 87 2.37 -0.16 -1.32
C ALA A 87 1.79 -0.29 0.10
N LEU A 88 2.47 0.34 1.07
CA LEU A 88 1.97 0.54 2.43
C LEU A 88 1.88 2.06 2.68
N GLY A 89 0.69 2.52 3.09
CA GLY A 89 0.41 3.89 3.51
C GLY A 89 0.18 3.96 5.01
N PHE A 90 0.80 4.95 5.64
CA PHE A 90 0.76 5.14 7.08
C PHE A 90 0.03 6.43 7.43
N GLY A 91 -1.09 6.31 8.15
CA GLY A 91 -1.84 7.42 8.70
C GLY A 91 -1.21 7.89 10.00
N LEU A 92 -0.99 9.20 10.14
CA LEU A 92 -0.39 9.77 11.34
C LEU A 92 -1.43 9.86 12.47
N ALA A 93 -2.53 10.57 12.25
CA ALA A 93 -3.51 10.77 13.32
C ALA A 93 -4.46 9.57 13.50
N PRO A 94 -4.81 9.20 14.75
CA PRO A 94 -4.43 9.85 16.02
C PRO A 94 -3.21 9.21 16.72
N VAL A 95 -2.61 8.14 16.19
CA VAL A 95 -1.63 7.33 16.92
C VAL A 95 -0.22 7.94 16.90
N TYR A 96 0.14 8.65 15.83
CA TYR A 96 1.46 9.23 15.59
C TYR A 96 1.36 10.69 15.11
N ASP A 97 2.29 11.55 15.53
CA ASP A 97 2.37 12.93 15.02
C ASP A 97 3.28 13.05 13.80
N THR A 98 4.21 12.11 13.63
CA THR A 98 5.16 12.01 12.51
C THR A 98 5.32 10.57 12.07
N VAL A 99 5.81 10.34 10.85
CA VAL A 99 6.11 8.97 10.39
C VAL A 99 7.21 8.39 11.30
N PRO A 100 6.99 7.24 11.94
CA PRO A 100 7.99 6.60 12.80
C PRO A 100 9.17 6.04 12.02
#